data_AF-D3TIB4-F1
#
_entry.id   AF-D3TIB4-F1
#
_cell.length_a   1.000
_cell.length_b   1.000
_cell.length_c   1.000
_cell.angle_alpha   90.00
_cell.angle_beta   90.00
_cell.angle_gamma   90.00
#
_symmetry.space_group_name_H-M   'P 1'
#
loop_
_entity.id
_entity.type
_entity.pdbx_description
1 polymer ?
#
loop_
_entity_poly.entity_id
_entity_poly.type
_entity_poly.pdbx_seq_one_letter_code
_entity_poly.pdbx_strand_id
1 'polypeptide(L)'
;DYPYAVDGLEIWFAIKNWVKDYCYFYYKSDEMMQKDSELQSWWKELREEGHGDKKDEPWWPKMQNREELIEACTIIIWIASALHAAVNFGQYP
;
A
#
# COMPACT_ATOMS: atom_id res chain seq x y z
N ASP A 1 6.64 -10.15 -24.07
CA ASP A 1 7.88 -10.24 -23.31
C ASP A 1 8.28 -8.82 -22.88
N TYR A 2 8.00 -8.46 -21.62
CA TYR A 2 8.26 -7.14 -21.07
C TYR A 2 8.90 -7.31 -19.67
N PRO A 3 10.25 -7.33 -19.57
CA PRO A 3 10.95 -7.75 -18.34
C PRO A 3 10.56 -6.99 -17.08
N TYR A 4 10.48 -5.66 -17.13
CA TYR A 4 10.03 -4.84 -15.99
C TYR A 4 8.67 -5.29 -15.45
N ALA A 5 7.72 -5.61 -16.33
CA ALA A 5 6.38 -6.01 -15.93
C ALA A 5 6.36 -7.45 -15.40
N VAL A 6 7.09 -8.37 -16.03
CA VAL A 6 7.14 -9.79 -15.61
C VAL A 6 7.78 -9.91 -14.22
N ASP A 7 8.99 -9.38 -14.06
CA ASP A 7 9.73 -9.44 -12.79
C ASP A 7 9.01 -8.62 -11.71
N GLY A 8 8.47 -7.46 -12.09
CA GLY A 8 7.71 -6.59 -11.20
C GLY A 8 6.46 -7.25 -10.63
N LEU A 9 5.73 -8.03 -11.43
CA LEU A 9 4.55 -8.77 -10.96
C LEU A 9 4.91 -9.84 -9.94
N GLU A 10 6.03 -10.55 -10.11
CA GLU A 10 6.48 -11.54 -9.13
C GLU A 10 6.77 -10.90 -7.77
N ILE A 11 7.49 -9.77 -7.78
CA ILE A 11 7.79 -9.02 -6.55
C ILE A 11 6.51 -8.44 -5.94
N TRP A 12 5.61 -7.88 -6.75
CA TRP A 12 4.33 -7.36 -6.30
C TRP A 12 3.51 -8.44 -5.57
N PHE A 13 3.40 -9.64 -6.12
CA PHE A 13 2.68 -10.74 -5.48
C PHE A 13 3.35 -11.20 -4.18
N ALA A 14 4.69 -11.23 -4.14
CA ALA A 14 5.41 -11.55 -2.91
C ALA A 14 5.11 -10.53 -1.79
N ILE A 15 5.14 -9.23 -2.11
CA ILE A 15 4.79 -8.16 -1.16
C ILE A 15 3.33 -8.31 -0.71
N LYS A 16 2.39 -8.45 -1.65
CA LYS A 16 0.96 -8.52 -1.34
C LYS A 16 0.63 -9.71 -0.43
N ASN A 17 1.24 -10.87 -0.67
CA ASN A 17 1.05 -12.05 0.18
C ASN A 17 1.60 -11.83 1.59
N TRP A 18 2.80 -11.25 1.72
CA TRP A 18 3.36 -10.92 3.03
C TRP A 18 2.50 -9.91 3.80
N VAL A 19 2.05 -8.84 3.14
CA VAL A 19 1.17 -7.82 3.74
C VAL A 19 -0.13 -8.46 4.19
N LYS A 20 -0.73 -9.31 3.34
CA LYS A 20 -1.95 -10.04 3.67
C LYS A 20 -1.77 -10.85 4.94
N ASP A 21 -0.76 -11.71 5.00
CA ASP A 21 -0.53 -12.56 6.17
C ASP A 21 -0.32 -11.73 7.44
N TYR A 22 0.42 -10.62 7.35
CA TYR A 22 0.64 -9.68 8.45
C TYR A 22 -0.66 -9.00 8.90
N CYS A 23 -1.45 -8.42 7.98
CA CYS A 23 -2.71 -7.76 8.30
C CYS A 23 -3.73 -8.73 8.91
N TYR A 24 -3.86 -9.95 8.36
CA TYR A 24 -4.76 -10.98 8.92
C TYR A 24 -4.27 -11.53 10.27
N PHE A 25 -2.97 -11.41 10.57
CA PHE A 25 -2.44 -11.74 11.88
C PHE A 25 -2.93 -10.75 12.95
N TYR A 26 -2.88 -9.44 12.71
CA TYR A 26 -3.28 -8.41 13.68
C TYR A 26 -4.78 -8.08 13.67
N TYR A 27 -5.39 -7.96 12.48
CA TYR A 27 -6.80 -7.60 12.32
C TYR A 27 -7.65 -8.82 11.97
N LYS A 28 -8.35 -9.36 12.98
CA LYS A 28 -9.22 -10.54 12.81
C LYS A 28 -10.57 -10.22 12.16
N SER A 29 -10.97 -8.96 12.15
CA SER A 29 -12.19 -8.46 11.52
C SER A 29 -11.98 -7.04 11.02
N ASP A 30 -12.82 -6.61 10.08
CA ASP A 30 -12.82 -5.23 9.60
C ASP A 30 -13.21 -4.25 10.72
N GLU A 31 -14.07 -4.68 11.65
CA GLU A 31 -14.46 -3.89 12.82
C GLU A 31 -13.27 -3.57 13.74
N MET A 32 -12.34 -4.51 13.93
CA MET A 32 -11.14 -4.26 14.73
C MET A 32 -10.26 -3.16 14.10
N MET A 33 -10.16 -3.18 12.78
CA MET A 33 -9.41 -2.18 12.01
C MET A 33 -10.12 -0.81 11.98
N GLN A 34 -11.46 -0.79 11.89
CA GLN A 34 -12.25 0.44 11.97
C GLN A 34 -12.17 1.11 13.35
N LYS A 35 -12.01 0.32 14.42
CA LYS A 35 -11.86 0.80 15.81
C LYS A 35 -10.43 1.22 16.16
N ASP A 36 -9.47 0.97 15.29
CA ASP A 36 -8.08 1.37 15.49
C ASP A 36 -7.92 2.87 15.23
N SER A 37 -7.92 3.67 16.30
CA SER A 37 -7.83 5.12 16.21
C SER A 37 -6.51 5.60 15.59
N GLU A 38 -5.41 4.88 15.80
CA GLU A 38 -4.11 5.26 15.26
C GLU A 38 -4.11 5.06 13.75
N LEU A 39 -4.56 3.90 13.27
CA LEU A 39 -4.67 3.60 11.84
C LEU A 39 -5.60 4.58 11.11
N GLN A 40 -6.78 4.86 11.69
CA GLN A 40 -7.73 5.81 11.09
C GLN A 40 -7.16 7.23 11.04
N SER A 41 -6.45 7.65 12.08
CA SER A 41 -5.83 8.98 12.12
C SER A 41 -4.68 9.10 11.12
N TRP A 42 -3.83 8.07 11.04
CA TRP A 42 -2.74 8.01 10.07
C TRP A 42 -3.25 8.13 8.63
N TRP A 43 -4.26 7.34 8.26
CA TRP A 43 -4.79 7.39 6.89
C TRP A 43 -5.46 8.73 6.58
N LYS A 44 -6.16 9.30 7.55
CA LYS A 44 -6.78 10.62 7.43
C LYS A 44 -5.72 11.70 7.20
N GLU A 45 -4.67 11.75 8.01
CA GLU A 45 -3.59 12.73 7.88
C GLU A 45 -2.85 12.57 6.55
N LEU A 46 -2.55 11.34 6.13
CA LEU A 46 -1.91 11.05 4.85
C LEU A 46 -2.71 11.63 3.69
N ARG A 47 -4.03 11.44 3.68
CA ARG A 47 -4.92 11.93 2.62
C ARG A 47 -5.16 13.44 2.70
N GLU A 48 -5.51 13.95 3.88
CA GLU A 48 -6.03 15.31 4.04
C GLU A 48 -4.95 16.37 4.19
N GLU A 49 -3.78 15.99 4.72
CA GLU A 49 -2.65 16.89 4.94
C GLU A 49 -1.46 16.52 4.03
N GLY A 50 -1.01 15.26 4.06
CA GLY A 50 0.15 14.80 3.29
C GLY A 50 -0.03 14.92 1.77
N HIS A 51 -1.17 14.45 1.27
CA HIS A 51 -1.63 14.61 -0.11
C HIS A 51 -2.89 15.48 -0.19
N GLY A 52 -2.94 16.53 0.65
CA GLY A 52 -4.11 17.41 0.80
C GLY A 52 -4.58 18.08 -0.50
N ASP A 53 -3.69 18.25 -1.48
CA ASP A 53 -4.00 18.76 -2.83
C ASP A 53 -4.90 17.81 -3.63
N LYS A 54 -4.93 16.53 -3.27
CA LYS A 54 -5.71 15.46 -3.95
C LYS A 54 -6.75 14.82 -3.04
N LYS A 55 -6.99 15.35 -1.84
CA LYS A 55 -7.84 14.71 -0.82
C LYS A 55 -9.26 14.38 -1.29
N ASP A 56 -9.78 15.13 -2.26
CA ASP A 56 -11.16 15.02 -2.77
C ASP A 56 -11.28 14.06 -3.97
N GLU A 57 -10.18 13.45 -4.42
CA GLU A 57 -10.18 12.53 -5.54
C GLU A 57 -10.93 11.21 -5.22
N PRO A 58 -11.71 10.65 -6.16
CA PRO A 58 -12.60 9.52 -5.88
C PRO A 58 -11.87 8.18 -5.70
N TRP A 59 -10.59 8.11 -6.03
CA TRP A 59 -9.81 6.87 -6.00
C TRP A 59 -9.20 6.56 -4.63
N TRP A 60 -9.33 7.44 -3.62
CA TRP A 60 -8.83 7.18 -2.28
C TRP A 60 -9.54 5.98 -1.63
N PRO A 61 -8.80 4.96 -1.15
CA PRO A 61 -9.34 3.98 -0.22
C PRO A 61 -9.98 4.65 0.99
N LYS A 62 -11.11 4.12 1.46
CA LYS A 62 -11.82 4.66 2.62
C LYS A 62 -11.23 4.19 3.95
N MET A 63 -10.34 3.19 3.90
CA MET A 63 -9.75 2.51 5.04
C MET A 63 -10.81 1.92 6.00
N GLN A 64 -11.79 1.21 5.42
CA GLN A 64 -12.93 0.62 6.16
C GLN A 64 -12.91 -0.91 6.20
N ASN A 65 -12.04 -1.58 5.44
CA ASN A 65 -11.88 -3.03 5.52
C ASN A 65 -10.42 -3.45 5.32
N ARG A 66 -10.10 -4.69 5.70
CA ARG A 66 -8.73 -5.20 5.65
C ARG A 66 -8.15 -5.26 4.23
N GLU A 67 -8.97 -5.45 3.20
CA GLU A 67 -8.49 -5.47 1.82
C GLU A 67 -8.00 -4.09 1.38
N GLU A 68 -8.67 -3.01 1.80
CA GLU A 68 -8.19 -1.63 1.56
C GLU A 68 -6.85 -1.36 2.26
N LEU A 69 -6.68 -1.84 3.50
CA LEU A 69 -5.41 -1.73 4.22
C LEU A 69 -4.29 -2.52 3.52
N ILE A 70 -4.58 -3.76 3.11
CA ILE A 70 -3.63 -4.62 2.39
C ILE A 70 -3.20 -3.95 1.09
N GLU A 71 -4.14 -3.41 0.33
CA GLU A 71 -3.84 -2.73 -0.93
C GLU A 71 -2.98 -1.48 -0.69
N ALA A 72 -3.34 -0.63 0.27
CA ALA A 72 -2.59 0.58 0.60
C ALA A 72 -1.15 0.25 1.04
N CYS A 73 -0.96 -0.68 1.96
CA CYS A 73 0.36 -1.11 2.42
C CYS A 73 1.18 -1.75 1.28
N THR A 74 0.55 -2.57 0.43
CA THR A 74 1.22 -3.17 -0.73
C THR A 74 1.74 -2.09 -1.69
N ILE A 75 0.92 -1.08 -2.01
CA ILE A 75 1.30 0.04 -2.87
C ILE A 75 2.47 0.82 -2.27
N ILE A 76 2.40 1.16 -0.98
CA ILE A 76 3.45 1.94 -0.30
C ILE A 76 4.78 1.18 -0.33
N ILE A 77 4.77 -0.11 0.03
CA ILE A 77 5.98 -0.94 0.05
C ILE A 77 6.53 -1.11 -1.36
N TRP A 78 5.67 -1.35 -2.36
CA TRP A 78 6.08 -1.46 -3.77
C TRP A 78 6.78 -0.20 -4.27
N ILE A 79 6.19 0.98 -4.02
CA ILE A 79 6.74 2.26 -4.46
C ILE A 79 8.12 2.49 -3.84
N ALA A 80 8.25 2.26 -2.52
CA ALA A 80 9.48 2.49 -1.78
C ALA A 80 10.60 1.47 -2.11
N SER A 81 10.25 0.29 -2.62
CA SER A 81 11.19 -0.80 -2.90
C SER A 81 11.41 -1.01 -4.40
N ALA A 82 10.63 -1.90 -5.01
CA ALA A 82 10.85 -2.40 -6.36
C ALA A 82 10.68 -1.32 -7.43
N LEU A 83 9.68 -0.44 -7.29
CA LEU A 83 9.51 0.66 -8.24
C LEU A 83 10.73 1.60 -8.19
N HIS A 84 11.11 2.04 -6.98
CA HIS A 84 12.29 2.88 -6.78
C HIS A 84 13.55 2.21 -7.35
N ALA A 85 13.78 0.93 -7.02
CA ALA A 85 14.94 0.18 -7.51
C ALA A 85 14.99 0.12 -9.03
N ALA A 86 13.86 -0.18 -9.68
CA ALA A 86 13.76 -0.31 -11.13
C ALA A 86 14.08 0.99 -11.89
N VAL A 87 13.73 2.15 -11.31
CA VAL A 87 13.98 3.46 -11.97
C VAL A 87 15.29 4.13 -11.52
N ASN A 88 15.89 3.68 -10.41
CA ASN A 88 17.06 4.31 -9.81
C ASN A 88 18.38 3.60 -10.19
N PHE A 89 18.48 2.29 -10.01
CA PHE A 89 19.78 1.59 -10.14
C PHE A 89 20.25 1.44 -11.60
N GLY A 90 19.40 1.72 -12.57
CA GLY A 90 19.79 1.78 -13.98
C GLY A 90 20.42 3.11 -14.43
N GLN A 91 20.51 4.13 -13.55
CA GLN A 91 21.06 5.44 -13.91
C GLN A 91 22.54 5.39 -14.29
N TYR A 92 23.31 4.54 -13.61
CA TYR A 92 24.70 4.22 -13.96
C TYR A 92 24.96 2.73 -13.63
N PRO A 93 24.88 1.84 -14.63
CA PRO A 93 24.98 0.39 -14.43
C PRO A 93 26.37 -0.11 -14.03
#